data_AF-A0A535HUK7-F1
#
_entry.id   AF-A0A535HUK7-F1
#
_cell.length_a   1.000
_cell.length_b   1.000
_cell.length_c   1.000
_cell.angle_alpha   90.00
_cell.angle_beta   90.00
_cell.angle_gamma   90.00
#
_symmetry.space_group_name_H-M   'P 1'
#
loop_
_entity.id
_entity.type
_entity.pdbx_description
1 polymer ?
#
loop_
_entity_poly.entity_id
_entity_poly.type
_entity_poly.pdbx_seq_one_letter_code
_entity_poly.pdbx_strand_id
1 'polypeptide(L)'
;MVLQAAGEYEAAKRYILYRAEHAKQRKERPIPEPIRAAFAESDRYFPTQLQKFQFYDKYSRFNYELGRRETWIETVTRALDYLHELSEGRLPAETYERVRRGMLEMRAMPSMRLLAMAGAAARRNNVTIYNCSYQPVESIDSFVEALIISMSGCGVGYSVESQYVENFPRIRRQSGHAPKFTVVEDSGEGWAEALRAGLQTWFEGGDMRFDLSQLRPAGAPLRTKGGRASGPEPLRQMLDFLRARILARQGSFLRSIDAHDMMCAVGNAAVSGGMRRTAMISLFDYDDGEMRNCKNGDFERDNSQRWNANNSAVWPERGLTQIEIMRQLLEMAEGQRGEPGIFSRQAANNTKPER
;
A
#
# COMPACT_ATOMS: atom_id res chain seq x y z
N MET A 1 21.34 -27.28 -8.62
CA MET A 1 22.75 -27.54 -8.23
C MET A 1 23.35 -26.45 -7.33
N VAL A 2 22.57 -25.50 -6.77
CA VAL A 2 23.13 -24.40 -5.98
C VAL A 2 23.23 -24.72 -4.48
N LEU A 3 22.24 -25.41 -3.89
CA LEU A 3 22.19 -25.67 -2.45
C LEU A 3 23.25 -26.67 -1.95
N GLN A 4 23.48 -27.78 -2.68
CA GLN A 4 24.54 -28.73 -2.31
C GLN A 4 25.94 -28.13 -2.44
N ALA A 5 26.17 -27.35 -3.51
CA ALA A 5 27.44 -26.66 -3.71
C ALA A 5 27.69 -25.58 -2.65
N ALA A 6 26.62 -25.02 -2.05
CA ALA A 6 26.69 -24.09 -0.93
C ALA A 6 26.77 -24.77 0.45
N GLY A 7 26.88 -26.11 0.52
CA GLY A 7 26.95 -26.84 1.80
C GLY A 7 25.59 -27.05 2.50
N GLU A 8 24.49 -26.65 1.88
CA GLU A 8 23.13 -26.73 2.44
C GLU A 8 22.49 -28.10 2.17
N TYR A 9 23.12 -29.17 2.67
CA TYR A 9 22.77 -30.56 2.34
C TYR A 9 21.35 -30.95 2.79
N GLU A 10 20.93 -30.56 3.99
CA GLU A 10 19.59 -30.87 4.50
C GLU A 10 18.50 -30.13 3.71
N ALA A 11 18.70 -28.85 3.39
CA ALA A 11 17.79 -28.09 2.55
C ALA A 11 17.70 -28.71 1.14
N ALA A 12 18.83 -29.11 0.56
CA ALA A 12 18.86 -29.79 -0.72
C ALA A 12 18.10 -31.12 -0.69
N LYS A 13 18.29 -31.95 0.34
CA LYS A 13 17.56 -33.21 0.53
C LYS A 13 16.06 -32.98 0.63
N ARG A 14 15.62 -32.03 1.46
CA ARG A 14 14.19 -31.65 1.57
C ARG A 14 13.62 -31.19 0.23
N TYR A 15 14.35 -30.36 -0.51
CA TYR A 15 13.92 -29.87 -1.82
C TYR A 15 13.81 -30.98 -2.87
N ILE A 16 14.76 -31.93 -2.87
CA ILE A 16 14.72 -33.11 -3.75
C ILE A 16 13.49 -33.97 -3.44
N LEU A 17 13.25 -34.27 -2.16
CA LEU A 17 12.08 -35.05 -1.72
C LEU A 17 10.77 -34.35 -2.09
N TYR A 18 10.67 -33.04 -1.82
CA TYR A 18 9.54 -32.20 -2.23
C TYR A 18 9.26 -32.31 -3.73
N ARG A 19 10.31 -32.16 -4.57
CA ARG A 19 10.17 -32.29 -6.02
C ARG A 19 9.72 -33.67 -6.47
N ALA A 20 10.25 -34.73 -5.86
CA ALA A 20 9.89 -36.11 -6.18
C ALA A 20 8.42 -36.40 -5.83
N GLU A 21 7.97 -35.94 -4.66
CA GLU A 21 6.59 -36.07 -4.20
C GLU A 21 5.62 -35.33 -5.14
N HIS A 22 5.91 -34.07 -5.47
CA HIS A 22 5.09 -33.34 -6.44
C HIS A 22 5.14 -33.94 -7.86
N ALA A 23 6.23 -34.61 -8.24
CA ALA A 23 6.28 -35.34 -9.50
C ALA A 23 5.37 -36.57 -9.50
N LYS A 24 5.25 -37.29 -8.38
CA LYS A 24 4.27 -38.38 -8.22
C LYS A 24 2.84 -37.87 -8.31
N GLN A 25 2.53 -36.81 -7.57
CA GLN A 25 1.18 -36.20 -7.60
C GLN A 25 0.77 -35.75 -9.01
N ARG A 26 1.70 -35.22 -9.82
CA ARG A 26 1.44 -34.85 -11.22
C ARG A 26 1.16 -36.05 -12.14
N LYS A 27 1.65 -37.26 -11.81
CA LYS A 27 1.33 -38.49 -12.55
C LYS A 27 -0.06 -39.01 -12.17
N GLU A 28 -0.41 -38.94 -10.89
CA GLU A 28 -1.72 -39.38 -10.38
C GLU A 28 -2.86 -38.44 -10.79
N ARG A 29 -2.55 -37.15 -10.96
CA ARG A 29 -3.50 -36.11 -11.40
C ARG A 29 -2.93 -35.35 -12.59
N PRO A 30 -3.07 -35.90 -13.81
CA PRO A 30 -2.61 -35.20 -15.00
C PRO A 30 -3.38 -33.90 -15.17
N ILE A 31 -2.68 -32.84 -15.58
CA ILE A 31 -3.31 -31.56 -15.90
C ILE A 31 -4.29 -31.79 -17.06
N PRO A 32 -5.51 -31.26 -17.05
CA PRO A 32 -6.41 -31.35 -18.21
C PRO A 32 -5.80 -30.71 -19.47
N GLU A 33 -6.04 -31.31 -20.65
CA GLU A 33 -5.49 -30.79 -21.92
C GLU A 33 -5.91 -29.34 -22.23
N PRO A 34 -7.17 -28.93 -22.03
CA PRO A 34 -7.56 -27.53 -22.23
C PRO A 34 -6.77 -26.55 -21.37
N ILE A 35 -6.39 -26.95 -20.15
CA ILE A 35 -5.57 -26.12 -19.25
C ILE A 35 -4.14 -26.02 -19.78
N ARG A 36 -3.54 -27.13 -20.23
CA ARG A 36 -2.20 -27.09 -20.84
C ARG A 36 -2.18 -26.19 -22.08
N ALA A 37 -3.16 -26.33 -22.96
CA ALA A 37 -3.27 -25.52 -24.17
C ALA A 37 -3.37 -24.02 -23.86
N ALA A 38 -4.21 -23.61 -22.89
CA ALA A 38 -4.37 -22.21 -22.51
C ALA A 38 -3.06 -21.57 -21.98
N PHE A 39 -2.28 -22.33 -21.19
CA PHE A 39 -0.99 -21.85 -20.69
C PHE A 39 0.07 -21.80 -21.80
N ALA A 40 0.08 -22.79 -22.71
CA ALA A 40 0.99 -22.80 -23.85
C ALA A 40 0.70 -21.63 -24.82
N GLU A 41 -0.57 -21.32 -25.06
CA GLU A 41 -0.96 -20.18 -25.90
C GLU A 41 -0.48 -18.84 -25.31
N SER A 42 -0.56 -18.68 -23.99
CA SER A 42 -0.03 -17.50 -23.31
C SER A 42 1.49 -17.46 -23.25
N ASP A 43 2.17 -18.61 -23.30
CA ASP A 43 3.62 -18.70 -23.14
C ASP A 43 4.39 -17.94 -24.21
N ARG A 44 3.84 -17.88 -25.44
CA ARG A 44 4.44 -17.19 -26.58
C ARG A 44 4.67 -15.69 -26.36
N TYR A 45 3.98 -15.09 -25.39
CA TYR A 45 4.10 -13.66 -25.08
C TYR A 45 5.19 -13.35 -24.05
N PHE A 46 5.84 -14.36 -23.46
CA PHE A 46 6.90 -14.17 -22.47
C PHE A 46 8.28 -14.44 -23.07
N PRO A 47 9.02 -13.41 -23.54
CA PRO A 47 10.40 -13.56 -24.00
C PRO A 47 11.36 -14.14 -22.96
N THR A 48 11.08 -13.99 -21.66
CA THR A 48 11.95 -14.50 -20.59
C THR A 48 11.20 -15.26 -19.51
N GLN A 49 11.87 -16.25 -18.90
CA GLN A 49 11.34 -16.98 -17.74
C GLN A 49 11.09 -16.06 -16.54
N LEU A 50 11.90 -15.01 -16.38
CA LEU A 50 11.72 -14.03 -15.30
C LEU A 50 10.40 -13.28 -15.45
N GLN A 51 10.07 -12.82 -16.65
CA GLN A 51 8.82 -12.12 -16.92
C GLN A 51 7.62 -13.03 -16.71
N LYS A 52 7.70 -14.28 -17.19
CA LYS A 52 6.69 -15.31 -16.93
C LYS A 52 6.48 -15.52 -15.44
N PHE A 53 7.56 -15.67 -14.67
CA PHE A 53 7.50 -15.83 -13.22
C PHE A 53 6.84 -14.62 -12.54
N GLN A 54 7.28 -13.40 -12.86
CA GLN A 54 6.72 -12.17 -12.30
C GLN A 54 5.22 -12.04 -12.55
N PHE A 55 4.76 -12.38 -13.76
CA PHE A 55 3.34 -12.38 -14.09
C PHE A 55 2.54 -13.34 -13.21
N TYR A 56 2.95 -14.61 -13.15
CA TYR A 56 2.20 -15.62 -12.40
C TYR A 56 2.25 -15.42 -10.88
N ASP A 57 3.34 -14.84 -10.38
CA ASP A 57 3.51 -14.54 -8.96
C ASP A 57 2.66 -13.33 -8.52
N LYS A 58 2.65 -12.24 -9.33
CA LYS A 58 2.12 -10.93 -8.90
C LYS A 58 0.77 -10.53 -9.49
N TYR A 59 0.46 -10.91 -10.74
CA TYR A 59 -0.67 -10.33 -11.49
C TYR A 59 -1.74 -11.34 -11.87
N SER A 60 -1.35 -12.59 -12.07
CA SER A 60 -2.25 -13.70 -12.40
C SER A 60 -3.15 -14.05 -11.21
N ARG A 61 -4.45 -13.74 -11.29
CA ARG A 61 -5.38 -14.00 -10.19
C ARG A 61 -5.78 -15.47 -10.15
N PHE A 62 -6.13 -15.97 -8.97
CA PHE A 62 -6.72 -17.30 -8.85
C PHE A 62 -8.20 -17.25 -9.24
N ASN A 63 -8.57 -18.03 -10.25
CA ASN A 63 -9.95 -18.29 -10.63
C ASN A 63 -10.43 -19.54 -9.87
N TYR A 64 -11.41 -19.35 -8.98
CA TYR A 64 -11.95 -20.42 -8.12
C TYR A 64 -12.85 -21.40 -8.88
N GLU A 65 -13.47 -20.98 -9.98
CA GLU A 65 -14.30 -21.85 -10.82
C GLU A 65 -13.42 -22.81 -11.63
N LEU A 66 -12.31 -22.30 -12.17
CA LEU A 66 -11.35 -23.10 -12.95
C LEU A 66 -10.31 -23.82 -12.07
N GLY A 67 -10.26 -23.51 -10.77
CA GLY A 67 -9.30 -24.09 -9.82
C GLY A 67 -7.82 -23.79 -10.15
N ARG A 68 -7.55 -22.69 -10.86
CA ARG A 68 -6.21 -22.33 -11.34
C ARG A 68 -6.03 -20.82 -11.44
N ARG A 69 -4.78 -20.38 -11.64
CA ARG A 69 -4.54 -18.96 -11.94
C ARG A 69 -4.86 -18.61 -13.40
N GLU A 70 -5.16 -17.34 -13.63
CA GLU A 70 -5.38 -16.74 -14.95
C GLU A 70 -4.12 -16.84 -15.83
N THR A 71 -4.30 -17.09 -17.11
CA THR A 71 -3.24 -16.96 -18.10
C THR A 71 -3.04 -15.48 -18.47
N TRP A 72 -1.99 -15.19 -19.25
CA TRP A 72 -1.72 -13.82 -19.71
C TRP A 72 -2.87 -13.28 -20.56
N ILE A 73 -3.35 -14.10 -21.49
CA ILE A 73 -4.46 -13.74 -22.37
C ILE A 73 -5.72 -13.45 -21.55
N GLU A 74 -6.04 -14.30 -20.56
CA GLU A 74 -7.20 -14.10 -19.68
C GLU A 74 -7.09 -12.81 -18.87
N THR A 75 -5.89 -12.50 -18.36
CA THR A 75 -5.64 -11.27 -17.59
C THR A 75 -5.81 -10.01 -18.46
N VAL A 76 -5.27 -10.03 -19.68
CA VAL A 76 -5.40 -8.93 -20.64
C VAL A 76 -6.86 -8.74 -21.04
N THR A 77 -7.57 -9.83 -21.36
CA THR A 77 -9.00 -9.79 -21.67
C THR A 77 -9.79 -9.18 -20.51
N ARG A 78 -9.61 -9.65 -19.27
CA ARG A 78 -10.30 -9.07 -18.10
C ARG A 78 -10.03 -7.58 -17.93
N ALA A 79 -8.79 -7.13 -18.14
CA ALA A 79 -8.44 -5.72 -18.04
C ALA A 79 -9.08 -4.88 -19.16
N LEU A 80 -9.09 -5.38 -20.39
CA LEU A 80 -9.69 -4.71 -21.54
C LEU A 80 -11.21 -4.66 -21.44
N ASP A 81 -11.86 -5.75 -21.04
CA ASP A 81 -13.32 -5.81 -20.84
C ASP A 81 -13.77 -4.77 -19.82
N TYR A 82 -13.01 -4.63 -18.73
CA TYR A 82 -13.26 -3.61 -17.72
C TYR A 82 -13.07 -2.18 -18.26
N LEU A 83 -12.05 -1.94 -19.10
CA LEU A 83 -11.89 -0.64 -19.77
C LEU A 83 -13.02 -0.36 -20.75
N HIS A 84 -13.46 -1.37 -21.51
CA HIS A 84 -14.57 -1.28 -22.44
C HIS A 84 -15.86 -0.89 -21.69
N GLU A 85 -16.15 -1.58 -20.59
CA GLU A 85 -17.24 -1.25 -19.65
C GLU A 85 -17.16 0.19 -19.15
N LEU A 86 -16.00 0.62 -18.60
CA LEU A 86 -15.81 1.97 -18.09
C LEU A 86 -16.00 3.06 -19.16
N SER A 87 -15.58 2.76 -20.38
CA SER A 87 -15.73 3.67 -21.52
C SER A 87 -17.11 3.61 -22.16
N GLU A 88 -18.05 2.78 -21.68
CA GLU A 88 -19.38 2.58 -22.25
C GLU A 88 -19.35 2.26 -23.76
N GLY A 89 -18.31 1.56 -24.22
CA GLY A 89 -18.13 1.26 -25.65
C GLY A 89 -17.94 2.49 -26.55
N ARG A 90 -17.45 3.62 -26.02
CA ARG A 90 -17.27 4.87 -26.78
C ARG A 90 -16.22 4.80 -27.89
N LEU A 91 -15.42 3.74 -27.97
CA LEU A 91 -14.40 3.57 -28.99
C LEU A 91 -14.84 2.55 -30.05
N PRO A 92 -14.36 2.66 -31.30
CA PRO A 92 -14.60 1.64 -32.32
C PRO A 92 -13.98 0.28 -31.93
N ALA A 93 -14.58 -0.82 -32.41
CA ALA A 93 -14.13 -2.19 -32.11
C ALA A 93 -12.67 -2.43 -32.51
N GLU A 94 -12.24 -1.90 -33.65
CA GLU A 94 -10.85 -1.96 -34.11
C GLU A 94 -9.87 -1.25 -33.17
N THR A 95 -10.34 -0.24 -32.42
CA THR A 95 -9.53 0.46 -31.43
C THR A 95 -9.30 -0.42 -30.22
N TYR A 96 -10.34 -1.08 -29.70
CA TYR A 96 -10.18 -2.03 -28.59
C TYR A 96 -9.26 -3.19 -28.98
N GLU A 97 -9.37 -3.72 -30.21
CA GLU A 97 -8.49 -4.81 -30.62
C GLU A 97 -7.04 -4.36 -30.81
N ARG A 98 -6.82 -3.12 -31.27
CA ARG A 98 -5.49 -2.53 -31.31
C ARG A 98 -4.88 -2.42 -29.90
N VAL A 99 -5.68 -1.99 -28.91
CA VAL A 99 -5.26 -1.94 -27.50
C VAL A 99 -4.97 -3.35 -26.98
N ARG A 100 -5.85 -4.32 -27.24
CA ARG A 100 -5.68 -5.73 -26.85
C ARG A 100 -4.35 -6.29 -27.34
N ARG A 101 -4.07 -6.13 -28.64
CA ARG A 101 -2.81 -6.59 -29.25
C ARG A 101 -1.59 -5.87 -28.66
N GLY A 102 -1.69 -4.56 -28.45
CA GLY A 102 -0.64 -3.77 -27.80
C GLY A 102 -0.31 -4.25 -26.39
N MET A 103 -1.33 -4.63 -25.61
CA MET A 103 -1.17 -5.22 -24.28
C MET A 103 -0.58 -6.63 -24.36
N LEU A 104 -1.13 -7.53 -25.18
CA LEU A 104 -0.66 -8.92 -25.31
C LEU A 104 0.83 -8.99 -25.67
N GLU A 105 1.25 -8.16 -26.62
CA GLU A 105 2.65 -8.05 -27.09
C GLU A 105 3.52 -7.17 -26.19
N MET A 106 2.96 -6.62 -25.11
CA MET A 106 3.62 -5.73 -24.15
C MET A 106 4.29 -4.50 -24.77
N ARG A 107 3.78 -4.02 -25.91
CA ARG A 107 4.23 -2.77 -26.56
C ARG A 107 3.67 -1.54 -25.85
N ALA A 108 2.49 -1.66 -25.27
CA ALA A 108 1.87 -0.64 -24.43
C ALA A 108 1.10 -1.34 -23.31
N MET A 109 1.33 -0.90 -22.07
CA MET A 109 0.81 -1.56 -20.88
C MET A 109 0.07 -0.54 -20.01
N PRO A 110 -1.10 -0.90 -19.46
CA PRO A 110 -1.72 -0.07 -18.44
C PRO A 110 -0.91 -0.14 -17.13
N SER A 111 -1.36 0.58 -16.12
CA SER A 111 -0.81 0.40 -14.78
C SER A 111 -0.91 -1.07 -14.37
N MET A 112 0.12 -1.57 -13.68
CA MET A 112 0.10 -2.93 -13.13
C MET A 112 -1.05 -3.14 -12.14
N ARG A 113 -1.60 -2.05 -11.58
CA ARG A 113 -2.81 -2.05 -10.74
C ARG A 113 -4.05 -2.39 -11.54
N LEU A 114 -4.22 -1.84 -12.73
CA LEU A 114 -5.34 -2.20 -13.59
C LEU A 114 -5.31 -3.70 -13.91
N LEU A 115 -4.15 -4.24 -14.30
CA LEU A 115 -4.02 -5.68 -14.56
C LEU A 115 -4.41 -6.54 -13.34
N ALA A 116 -3.93 -6.16 -12.16
CA ALA A 116 -4.22 -6.90 -10.93
C ALA A 116 -5.69 -6.79 -10.48
N MET A 117 -6.32 -5.62 -10.65
CA MET A 117 -7.58 -5.28 -9.96
C MET A 117 -8.81 -5.10 -10.86
N ALA A 118 -8.64 -5.02 -12.18
CA ALA A 118 -9.76 -4.88 -13.12
C ALA A 118 -10.84 -5.95 -12.90
N GLY A 119 -12.10 -5.56 -13.06
CA GLY A 119 -13.28 -6.36 -12.74
C GLY A 119 -13.81 -6.09 -11.33
N ALA A 120 -14.22 -7.14 -10.61
CA ALA A 120 -14.98 -7.02 -9.37
C ALA A 120 -14.31 -6.17 -8.27
N ALA A 121 -12.97 -6.17 -8.17
CA ALA A 121 -12.26 -5.35 -7.17
C ALA A 121 -12.35 -3.86 -7.52
N ALA A 122 -12.09 -3.51 -8.78
CA ALA A 122 -12.18 -2.14 -9.27
C ALA A 122 -13.62 -1.61 -9.26
N ARG A 123 -14.64 -2.45 -9.52
CA ARG A 123 -16.05 -2.06 -9.38
C ARG A 123 -16.45 -1.78 -7.93
N ARG A 124 -15.93 -2.54 -6.97
CA ARG A 124 -16.19 -2.31 -5.54
C ARG A 124 -15.55 -1.02 -5.05
N ASN A 125 -14.31 -0.75 -5.46
CA ASN A 125 -13.61 0.49 -5.15
C ASN A 125 -12.57 0.79 -6.24
N ASN A 126 -12.82 1.85 -7.01
CA ASN A 126 -11.97 2.25 -8.14
C ASN A 126 -10.58 2.72 -7.68
N VAL A 127 -10.37 3.12 -6.42
CA VAL A 127 -9.04 3.45 -5.88
C VAL A 127 -8.05 2.30 -6.08
N THR A 128 -8.55 1.06 -6.14
CA THR A 128 -7.70 -0.12 -6.39
C THR A 128 -6.96 -0.08 -7.72
N ILE A 129 -7.41 0.69 -8.73
CA ILE A 129 -6.70 0.83 -10.03
C ILE A 129 -5.73 2.02 -10.07
N TYR A 130 -5.69 2.85 -9.03
CA TYR A 130 -4.72 3.93 -8.86
C TYR A 130 -3.45 3.41 -8.17
N ASN A 131 -2.30 3.95 -8.58
CA ASN A 131 -1.00 3.60 -8.00
C ASN A 131 -0.61 4.50 -6.83
N CYS A 132 -0.89 5.79 -6.96
CA CYS A 132 -0.46 6.83 -6.03
C CYS A 132 -1.59 7.82 -5.78
N SER A 133 -1.64 8.39 -4.58
CA SER A 133 -2.48 9.52 -4.20
C SER A 133 -1.65 10.56 -3.42
N TYR A 134 -2.26 11.71 -3.16
CA TYR A 134 -1.70 12.75 -2.30
C TYR A 134 -2.81 13.40 -1.47
N GLN A 135 -2.54 13.73 -0.20
CA GLN A 135 -3.44 14.53 0.65
C GLN A 135 -2.69 15.35 1.72
N PRO A 136 -3.13 16.58 2.06
CA PRO A 136 -2.69 17.22 3.28
C PRO A 136 -3.24 16.49 4.53
N VAL A 137 -2.48 16.50 5.62
CA VAL A 137 -2.94 15.99 6.92
C VAL A 137 -3.51 17.15 7.73
N GLU A 138 -4.81 17.38 7.59
CA GLU A 138 -5.49 18.57 8.14
C GLU A 138 -6.72 18.26 8.99
N SER A 139 -7.13 17.00 9.04
CA SER A 139 -8.23 16.56 9.91
C SER A 139 -8.11 15.08 10.25
N ILE A 140 -8.95 14.60 11.18
CA ILE A 140 -9.01 13.17 11.50
C ILE A 140 -9.35 12.30 10.28
N ASP A 141 -10.05 12.88 9.29
CA ASP A 141 -10.43 12.18 8.06
C ASP A 141 -9.22 11.83 7.22
N SER A 142 -8.15 12.63 7.25
CA SER A 142 -6.91 12.34 6.52
C SER A 142 -6.34 10.96 6.87
N PHE A 143 -6.41 10.56 8.14
CA PHE A 143 -5.96 9.23 8.58
C PHE A 143 -6.90 8.10 8.15
N VAL A 144 -8.21 8.36 8.16
CA VAL A 144 -9.23 7.38 7.76
C VAL A 144 -9.16 7.12 6.24
N GLU A 145 -9.06 8.18 5.46
CA GLU A 145 -8.87 8.11 4.01
C GLU A 145 -7.55 7.43 3.66
N ALA A 146 -6.46 7.77 4.36
CA ALA A 146 -5.18 7.11 4.18
C ALA A 146 -5.30 5.59 4.38
N LEU A 147 -6.05 5.13 5.38
CA LEU A 147 -6.28 3.72 5.62
C LEU A 147 -7.03 3.07 4.44
N ILE A 148 -8.12 3.68 3.97
CA ILE A 148 -8.92 3.15 2.85
C ILE A 148 -8.09 3.06 1.56
N ILE A 149 -7.32 4.11 1.26
CA ILE A 149 -6.46 4.18 0.07
C ILE A 149 -5.36 3.11 0.15
N SER A 150 -4.71 3.00 1.31
CA SER A 150 -3.66 2.02 1.58
C SER A 150 -4.19 0.58 1.50
N MET A 151 -5.35 0.29 2.09
CA MET A 151 -6.03 -1.01 2.00
C MET A 151 -6.51 -1.34 0.58
N SER A 152 -6.63 -0.31 -0.26
CA SER A 152 -6.87 -0.47 -1.70
C SER A 152 -5.59 -0.74 -2.49
N GLY A 153 -4.41 -0.71 -1.86
CA GLY A 153 -3.12 -0.99 -2.48
C GLY A 153 -2.56 0.17 -3.31
N CYS A 154 -3.03 1.39 -3.03
CA CYS A 154 -2.56 2.64 -3.60
C CYS A 154 -1.60 3.29 -2.58
N GLY A 155 -0.45 3.81 -3.05
CA GLY A 155 0.48 4.55 -2.21
C GLY A 155 -0.08 5.91 -1.82
N VAL A 156 0.24 6.38 -0.62
CA VAL A 156 -0.28 7.64 -0.08
C VAL A 156 0.87 8.60 0.15
N GLY A 157 0.98 9.62 -0.71
CA GLY A 157 1.73 10.81 -0.38
C GLY A 157 0.93 11.70 0.55
N TYR A 158 1.60 12.34 1.50
CA TYR A 158 0.91 13.26 2.38
C TYR A 158 1.80 14.42 2.81
N SER A 159 1.18 15.51 3.25
CA SER A 159 1.90 16.63 3.86
C SER A 159 1.53 16.80 5.33
N VAL A 160 2.55 16.93 6.16
CA VAL A 160 2.48 17.33 7.57
C VAL A 160 3.09 18.72 7.78
N GLU A 161 3.14 19.56 6.73
CA GLU A 161 3.43 21.00 6.89
C GLU A 161 2.47 21.60 7.93
N SER A 162 3.00 22.50 8.77
CA SER A 162 2.33 23.21 9.85
C SER A 162 0.99 23.80 9.44
N GLN A 163 0.92 24.43 8.25
CA GLN A 163 -0.31 24.99 7.69
C GLN A 163 -1.50 24.00 7.60
N TYR A 164 -1.22 22.69 7.58
CA TYR A 164 -2.24 21.64 7.60
C TYR A 164 -2.45 21.11 9.01
N VAL A 165 -1.36 20.78 9.72
CA VAL A 165 -1.44 20.15 11.05
C VAL A 165 -2.05 21.08 12.11
N GLU A 166 -1.89 22.39 11.96
CA GLU A 166 -2.49 23.40 12.84
C GLU A 166 -4.02 23.47 12.73
N ASN A 167 -4.63 22.87 11.70
CA ASN A 167 -6.09 22.80 11.55
C ASN A 167 -6.75 21.80 12.52
N PHE A 168 -5.97 20.93 13.18
CA PHE A 168 -6.50 20.00 14.17
C PHE A 168 -6.98 20.71 15.43
N PRO A 169 -8.10 20.26 16.03
CA PRO A 169 -8.54 20.80 17.30
C PRO A 169 -7.59 20.41 18.43
N ARG A 170 -7.60 21.21 19.50
CA ARG A 170 -6.91 20.87 20.74
C ARG A 170 -7.45 19.54 21.29
N ILE A 171 -6.55 18.64 21.67
CA ILE A 171 -6.90 17.34 22.26
C ILE A 171 -7.38 17.58 23.68
N ARG A 172 -8.61 17.16 23.99
CA ARG A 172 -9.18 17.30 25.33
C ARG A 172 -8.52 16.33 26.31
N ARG A 173 -8.44 16.73 27.58
CA ARG A 173 -7.99 15.83 28.65
C ARG A 173 -9.00 14.71 28.83
N GLN A 174 -8.49 13.52 29.16
CA GLN A 174 -9.31 12.35 29.43
C GLN A 174 -10.29 12.63 30.57
N SER A 175 -11.55 12.35 30.30
CA SER A 175 -12.66 12.56 31.23
C SER A 175 -12.72 11.52 32.34
N GLY A 176 -11.99 10.41 32.21
CA GLY A 176 -11.95 9.31 33.18
C GLY A 176 -13.15 8.36 33.13
N HIS A 177 -14.10 8.57 32.21
CA HIS A 177 -15.23 7.65 32.00
C HIS A 177 -14.75 6.29 31.47
N ALA A 178 -15.58 5.27 31.67
CA ALA A 178 -15.33 3.94 31.13
C ALA A 178 -15.22 3.99 29.59
N PRO A 179 -14.29 3.22 28.98
CA PRO A 179 -14.15 3.18 27.53
C PRO A 179 -15.44 2.70 26.85
N LYS A 180 -15.80 3.32 25.72
CA LYS A 180 -16.85 2.82 24.84
C LYS A 180 -16.40 1.50 24.20
N PHE A 181 -17.34 0.60 23.92
CA PHE A 181 -17.05 -0.67 23.24
C PHE A 181 -17.72 -0.68 21.86
N THR A 182 -16.99 -1.12 20.85
CA THR A 182 -17.56 -1.41 19.52
C THR A 182 -17.01 -2.72 18.98
N VAL A 183 -17.82 -3.40 18.17
CA VAL A 183 -17.38 -4.56 17.40
C VAL A 183 -16.97 -4.09 16.01
N VAL A 184 -15.81 -4.56 15.55
CA VAL A 184 -15.28 -4.19 14.22
C VAL A 184 -15.77 -5.17 13.18
N GLU A 185 -16.44 -4.65 12.15
CA GLU A 185 -16.87 -5.43 10.99
C GLU A 185 -15.68 -5.96 10.18
N ASP A 186 -15.79 -7.19 9.67
CA ASP A 186 -14.76 -7.86 8.85
C ASP A 186 -14.69 -7.35 7.39
N SER A 187 -14.50 -6.04 7.26
CA SER A 187 -14.35 -5.31 6.00
C SER A 187 -13.34 -4.17 6.13
N GLY A 188 -12.84 -3.67 4.99
CA GLY A 188 -11.92 -2.52 5.01
C GLY A 188 -12.60 -1.23 5.48
N GLU A 189 -13.89 -1.11 5.17
CA GLU A 189 -14.77 -0.05 5.63
C GLU A 189 -15.00 -0.16 7.15
N GLY A 190 -15.19 -1.38 7.68
CA GLY A 190 -15.24 -1.61 9.13
C GLY A 190 -13.98 -1.17 9.87
N TRP A 191 -12.79 -1.39 9.28
CA TRP A 191 -11.53 -0.89 9.85
C TRP A 191 -11.47 0.65 9.83
N ALA A 192 -11.94 1.26 8.75
CA ALA A 192 -12.00 2.72 8.61
C ALA A 192 -12.96 3.36 9.64
N GLU A 193 -14.13 2.76 9.84
CA GLU A 193 -15.09 3.22 10.85
C GLU A 193 -14.57 3.04 12.28
N ALA A 194 -13.87 1.93 12.56
CA ALA A 194 -13.21 1.74 13.86
C ALA A 194 -12.15 2.82 14.11
N LEU A 195 -11.31 3.12 13.12
CA LEU A 195 -10.30 4.18 13.22
C LEU A 195 -10.96 5.56 13.42
N ARG A 196 -11.99 5.88 12.63
CA ARG A 196 -12.77 7.13 12.77
C ARG A 196 -13.34 7.29 14.18
N ALA A 197 -14.02 6.26 14.68
CA ALA A 197 -14.63 6.29 16.01
C ALA A 197 -13.59 6.45 17.13
N GLY A 198 -12.43 5.79 16.99
CA GLY A 198 -11.29 5.96 17.88
C GLY A 198 -10.77 7.39 17.88
N LEU A 199 -10.43 7.93 16.71
CA LEU A 199 -9.92 9.29 16.54
C LEU A 199 -10.87 10.33 17.14
N GLN A 200 -12.17 10.28 16.79
CA GLN A 200 -13.17 11.18 17.36
C GLN A 200 -13.20 11.10 18.89
N THR A 201 -13.28 9.88 19.43
CA THR A 201 -13.40 9.66 20.86
C THR A 201 -12.16 10.13 21.62
N TRP A 202 -10.95 9.84 21.12
CA TRP A 202 -9.70 10.21 21.80
C TRP A 202 -9.43 11.71 21.77
N PHE A 203 -9.72 12.39 20.66
CA PHE A 203 -9.60 13.85 20.56
C PHE A 203 -10.58 14.58 21.50
N GLU A 204 -11.77 14.02 21.71
CA GLU A 204 -12.79 14.57 22.61
C GLU A 204 -12.57 14.26 24.10
N GLY A 205 -11.50 13.53 24.45
CA GLY A 205 -11.18 13.18 25.85
C GLY A 205 -11.95 11.97 26.37
N GLY A 206 -12.53 11.16 25.48
CA GLY A 206 -13.05 9.84 25.79
C GLY A 206 -12.03 8.73 25.48
N ASP A 207 -12.40 7.49 25.81
CA ASP A 207 -11.62 6.30 25.48
C ASP A 207 -12.49 5.22 24.83
N MET A 208 -11.86 4.28 24.14
CA MET A 208 -12.54 3.27 23.35
C MET A 208 -11.79 1.94 23.32
N ARG A 209 -12.55 0.84 23.30
CA ARG A 209 -12.08 -0.54 23.15
C ARG A 209 -12.77 -1.18 21.95
N PHE A 210 -11.99 -1.93 21.18
CA PHE A 210 -12.43 -2.57 19.95
C PHE A 210 -12.45 -4.09 20.10
N ASP A 211 -13.61 -4.68 19.89
CA ASP A 211 -13.75 -6.12 19.74
C ASP A 211 -13.44 -6.52 18.29
N LEU A 212 -12.34 -7.24 18.13
CA LEU A 212 -11.82 -7.70 16.83
C LEU A 212 -12.17 -9.16 16.54
N SER A 213 -13.02 -9.80 17.35
CA SER A 213 -13.34 -11.22 17.27
C SER A 213 -14.00 -11.64 15.95
N GLN A 214 -14.67 -10.71 15.27
CA GLN A 214 -15.31 -10.97 13.98
C GLN A 214 -14.33 -10.93 12.80
N LEU A 215 -13.12 -10.39 12.98
CA LEU A 215 -12.14 -10.26 11.90
C LEU A 215 -11.57 -11.64 11.51
N ARG A 216 -11.50 -11.89 10.20
CA ARG A 216 -10.95 -13.15 9.68
C ARG A 216 -9.49 -13.35 10.09
N PRO A 217 -9.06 -14.61 10.31
CA PRO A 217 -7.69 -14.90 10.73
C PRO A 217 -6.66 -14.62 9.61
N ALA A 218 -5.41 -14.43 10.03
CA ALA A 218 -4.29 -14.30 9.11
C ALA A 218 -4.21 -15.51 8.16
N GLY A 219 -3.96 -15.25 6.88
CA GLY A 219 -3.88 -16.28 5.86
C GLY A 219 -5.21 -16.63 5.17
N ALA A 220 -6.35 -16.12 5.65
CA ALA A 220 -7.66 -16.33 5.05
C ALA A 220 -7.72 -15.74 3.61
N PRO A 221 -8.30 -16.44 2.62
CA PRO A 221 -8.32 -15.95 1.24
C PRO A 221 -9.15 -14.67 1.05
N LEU A 222 -8.60 -13.68 0.34
CA LEU A 222 -9.33 -12.50 -0.10
C LEU A 222 -9.85 -12.70 -1.52
N ARG A 223 -11.11 -13.13 -1.66
CA ARG A 223 -11.69 -13.53 -2.95
C ARG A 223 -11.77 -12.38 -3.97
N THR A 224 -12.16 -11.18 -3.53
CA THR A 224 -12.39 -10.05 -4.43
C THR A 224 -11.10 -9.38 -4.90
N LYS A 225 -10.20 -9.00 -3.99
CA LYS A 225 -8.94 -8.30 -4.31
C LYS A 225 -7.77 -9.25 -4.61
N GLY A 226 -7.90 -10.55 -4.30
CA GLY A 226 -6.81 -11.53 -4.35
C GLY A 226 -5.90 -11.45 -3.12
N GLY A 227 -5.12 -12.51 -2.92
CA GLY A 227 -4.19 -12.64 -1.80
C GLY A 227 -4.80 -13.16 -0.51
N ARG A 228 -4.14 -12.87 0.61
CA ARG A 228 -4.49 -13.39 1.94
C ARG A 228 -4.67 -12.27 2.95
N ALA A 229 -5.56 -12.46 3.91
CA ALA A 229 -5.79 -11.53 5.00
C ALA A 229 -4.58 -11.47 5.94
N SER A 230 -4.32 -10.30 6.51
CA SER A 230 -3.28 -10.08 7.52
C SER A 230 -3.70 -10.50 8.94
N GLY A 231 -5.00 -10.71 9.16
CA GLY A 231 -5.56 -10.93 10.49
C GLY A 231 -5.85 -9.62 11.25
N PRO A 232 -6.36 -9.70 12.49
CA PRO A 232 -6.74 -8.53 13.30
C PRO A 232 -5.56 -7.75 13.88
N GLU A 233 -4.39 -8.39 14.00
CA GLU A 233 -3.26 -7.85 14.78
C GLU A 233 -2.71 -6.51 14.25
N PRO A 234 -2.56 -6.29 12.93
CA PRO A 234 -2.10 -4.98 12.43
C PRO A 234 -3.06 -3.83 12.75
N LEU A 235 -4.38 -4.10 12.76
CA LEU A 235 -5.38 -3.11 13.15
C LEU A 235 -5.24 -2.76 14.64
N ARG A 236 -5.11 -3.78 15.49
CA ARG A 236 -4.91 -3.60 16.94
C ARG A 236 -3.71 -2.70 17.23
N GLN A 237 -2.55 -3.05 16.67
CA GLN A 237 -1.30 -2.30 16.87
C GLN A 237 -1.42 -0.84 16.42
N MET A 238 -2.08 -0.60 15.27
CA MET A 238 -2.31 0.76 14.79
C MET A 238 -3.24 1.54 15.71
N LEU A 239 -4.37 0.97 16.14
CA LEU A 239 -5.31 1.65 17.04
C LEU A 239 -4.65 1.97 18.39
N ASP A 240 -3.90 1.03 18.96
CA ASP A 240 -3.18 1.22 20.23
C ASP A 240 -2.09 2.29 20.10
N PHE A 241 -1.35 2.30 18.99
CA PHE A 241 -0.33 3.31 18.72
C PHE A 241 -0.93 4.72 18.56
N LEU A 242 -1.98 4.85 17.73
CA LEU A 242 -2.66 6.14 17.51
C LEU A 242 -3.25 6.66 18.82
N ARG A 243 -3.91 5.79 19.60
CA ARG A 243 -4.40 6.12 20.93
C ARG A 243 -3.28 6.66 21.81
N ALA A 244 -2.16 5.95 21.93
CA ALA A 244 -1.05 6.37 22.78
C ALA A 244 -0.49 7.75 22.36
N ARG A 245 -0.33 7.99 21.05
CA ARG A 245 0.16 9.28 20.53
C ARG A 245 -0.79 10.43 20.81
N ILE A 246 -2.09 10.26 20.56
CA ILE A 246 -3.09 11.29 20.83
C ILE A 246 -3.16 11.58 22.33
N LEU A 247 -3.19 10.53 23.17
CA LEU A 247 -3.30 10.69 24.61
C LEU A 247 -2.04 11.32 25.24
N ALA A 248 -0.86 11.15 24.65
CA ALA A 248 0.36 11.85 25.09
C ALA A 248 0.29 13.37 24.84
N ARG A 249 -0.63 13.84 24.00
CA ARG A 249 -0.82 15.25 23.63
C ARG A 249 -2.07 15.87 24.27
N GLN A 250 -2.66 15.23 25.28
CA GLN A 250 -3.81 15.78 26.01
C GLN A 250 -3.57 17.18 26.56
N GLY A 251 -4.53 18.07 26.34
CA GLY A 251 -4.42 19.47 26.70
C GLY A 251 -3.51 20.28 25.75
N SER A 252 -3.06 19.70 24.64
CA SER A 252 -2.21 20.35 23.64
C SER A 252 -2.76 20.09 22.22
N PHE A 253 -2.02 20.54 21.21
CA PHE A 253 -2.27 20.28 19.78
C PHE A 253 -1.33 19.18 19.26
N LEU A 254 -1.73 18.53 18.16
CA LEU A 254 -0.83 17.67 17.40
C LEU A 254 0.33 18.50 16.83
N ARG A 255 1.49 17.85 16.68
CA ARG A 255 2.64 18.37 15.95
C ARG A 255 2.80 17.60 14.64
N SER A 256 3.58 18.16 13.71
CA SER A 256 3.94 17.51 12.44
C SER A 256 4.48 16.10 12.64
N ILE A 257 5.33 15.89 13.64
CA ILE A 257 5.87 14.56 13.96
C ILE A 257 4.80 13.58 14.45
N ASP A 258 3.82 14.06 15.22
CA ASP A 258 2.76 13.21 15.75
C ASP A 258 1.86 12.74 14.60
N ALA A 259 1.51 13.67 13.69
CA ALA A 259 0.76 13.38 12.48
C ALA A 259 1.53 12.42 11.53
N HIS A 260 2.84 12.63 11.35
CA HIS A 260 3.70 11.74 10.57
C HIS A 260 3.75 10.32 11.14
N ASP A 261 3.94 10.20 12.46
CA ASP A 261 3.97 8.90 13.14
C ASP A 261 2.63 8.17 13.01
N MET A 262 1.52 8.89 13.14
CA MET A 262 0.17 8.33 12.96
C MET A 262 -0.07 7.86 11.51
N MET A 263 0.32 8.64 10.50
CA MET A 263 0.22 8.23 9.09
C MET A 263 1.05 6.99 8.79
N CYS A 264 2.29 6.95 9.28
CA CYS A 264 3.17 5.80 9.11
C CYS A 264 2.59 4.52 9.74
N ALA A 265 2.01 4.63 10.93
CA ALA A 265 1.32 3.52 11.60
C ALA A 265 0.09 3.05 10.80
N VAL A 266 -0.71 3.97 10.26
CA VAL A 266 -1.85 3.66 9.38
C VAL A 266 -1.38 2.88 8.14
N GLY A 267 -0.33 3.33 7.47
CA GLY A 267 0.20 2.63 6.31
C GLY A 267 0.74 1.24 6.63
N ASN A 268 1.27 1.02 7.84
CA ASN A 268 1.81 -0.27 8.27
C ASN A 268 0.70 -1.30 8.52
N ALA A 269 -0.44 -0.87 9.06
CA ALA A 269 -1.61 -1.73 9.23
C ALA A 269 -2.19 -2.22 7.90
N ALA A 270 -2.13 -1.36 6.88
CA ALA A 270 -2.65 -1.62 5.56
C ALA A 270 -1.73 -2.53 4.73
N VAL A 271 -1.79 -3.83 4.99
CA VAL A 271 -1.11 -4.84 4.14
C VAL A 271 -2.08 -5.36 3.09
N SER A 272 -2.02 -4.81 1.88
CA SER A 272 -2.89 -5.24 0.78
C SER A 272 -2.58 -6.69 0.37
N GLY A 273 -3.54 -7.59 0.61
CA GLY A 273 -3.47 -8.99 0.20
C GLY A 273 -2.35 -9.81 0.86
N GLY A 274 -1.79 -9.34 1.98
CA GLY A 274 -0.71 -10.03 2.70
C GLY A 274 0.62 -10.04 1.93
N MET A 275 0.72 -9.30 0.82
CA MET A 275 1.85 -9.38 -0.11
C MET A 275 2.53 -8.04 -0.38
N ARG A 276 1.85 -6.91 -0.18
CA ARG A 276 2.38 -5.58 -0.48
C ARG A 276 2.12 -4.62 0.67
N ARG A 277 3.19 -4.13 1.30
CA ARG A 277 3.14 -2.98 2.21
C ARG A 277 2.85 -1.72 1.40
N THR A 278 2.05 -0.82 1.97
CA THR A 278 1.87 0.52 1.40
C THR A 278 3.22 1.22 1.35
N ALA A 279 3.43 2.05 0.32
CA ALA A 279 4.56 2.96 0.28
C ALA A 279 4.02 4.37 0.48
N MET A 280 4.67 5.14 1.35
CA MET A 280 4.28 6.52 1.63
C MET A 280 5.41 7.51 1.34
N ILE A 281 5.03 8.76 1.14
CA ILE A 281 5.95 9.90 1.10
C ILE A 281 5.39 11.00 2.00
N SER A 282 6.21 11.56 2.88
CA SER A 282 5.84 12.63 3.81
C SER A 282 6.50 13.93 3.36
N LEU A 283 5.71 14.95 3.06
CA LEU A 283 6.17 16.32 2.88
C LEU A 283 6.08 17.07 4.21
N PHE A 284 7.10 17.87 4.55
CA PHE A 284 7.13 18.65 5.79
C PHE A 284 7.82 20.00 5.57
N ASP A 285 7.62 20.96 6.48
CA ASP A 285 8.22 22.28 6.36
C ASP A 285 9.75 22.25 6.39
N TYR A 286 10.38 23.09 5.57
CA TYR A 286 11.84 23.12 5.49
C TYR A 286 12.53 23.41 6.83
N ASP A 287 11.93 24.19 7.71
CA ASP A 287 12.47 24.58 9.02
C ASP A 287 12.05 23.65 10.17
N ASP A 288 11.24 22.62 9.91
CA ASP A 288 10.87 21.62 10.92
C ASP A 288 12.06 20.68 11.21
N GLY A 289 12.84 21.05 12.22
CA GLY A 289 13.99 20.28 12.69
C GLY A 289 13.62 18.93 13.30
N GLU A 290 12.42 18.76 13.86
CA GLU A 290 11.97 17.49 14.44
C GLU A 290 11.68 16.49 13.31
N MET A 291 10.97 16.92 12.27
CA MET A 291 10.72 16.12 11.08
C MET A 291 11.99 15.83 10.27
N ARG A 292 12.86 16.84 10.07
CA ARG A 292 14.16 16.67 9.39
C ARG A 292 14.99 15.55 10.01
N ASN A 293 14.98 15.45 11.35
CA ASN A 293 15.80 14.51 12.11
C ASN A 293 15.05 13.28 12.61
N CYS A 294 13.77 13.08 12.28
CA CYS A 294 12.98 11.97 12.83
C CYS A 294 13.48 10.58 12.37
N LYS A 295 14.21 10.60 11.23
CA LYS A 295 15.10 9.62 10.60
C LYS A 295 16.35 9.19 11.37
N ASN A 296 16.77 9.98 12.35
CA ASN A 296 18.15 9.98 12.82
C ASN A 296 18.43 9.08 14.03
N GLY A 297 19.69 8.66 14.19
CA GLY A 297 20.12 7.75 15.27
C GLY A 297 19.38 6.41 15.26
N ASP A 298 19.07 5.89 16.45
CA ASP A 298 18.41 4.59 16.66
C ASP A 298 16.87 4.71 16.67
N PHE A 299 16.30 5.57 15.81
CA PHE A 299 14.85 5.82 15.78
C PHE A 299 14.03 4.53 15.62
N GLU A 300 14.59 3.50 14.96
CA GLU A 300 13.91 2.22 14.72
C GLU A 300 13.52 1.48 15.99
N ARG A 301 14.25 1.70 17.09
CA ARG A 301 13.98 1.04 18.37
C ARG A 301 12.59 1.38 18.89
N ASP A 302 12.23 2.67 18.81
CA ASP A 302 11.01 3.21 19.41
C ASP A 302 10.00 3.72 18.36
N ASN A 303 10.44 3.92 17.11
CA ASN A 303 9.68 4.53 16.03
C ASN A 303 9.89 3.83 14.68
N SER A 304 9.98 2.49 14.67
CA SER A 304 10.18 1.70 13.44
C SER A 304 9.12 1.95 12.36
N GLN A 305 7.94 2.45 12.73
CA GLN A 305 6.90 2.80 11.78
C GLN A 305 7.35 3.84 10.74
N ARG A 306 8.28 4.73 11.09
CA ARG A 306 8.77 5.81 10.20
C ARG A 306 9.44 5.29 8.93
N TRP A 307 9.84 4.02 8.88
CA TRP A 307 10.32 3.38 7.64
C TRP A 307 9.29 3.29 6.53
N ASN A 308 8.01 3.46 6.86
CA ASN A 308 6.94 3.36 5.89
C ASN A 308 6.87 4.56 4.92
N ALA A 309 7.47 5.69 5.31
CA ALA A 309 7.52 6.90 4.51
C ALA A 309 8.95 7.30 4.18
N ASN A 310 9.15 7.75 2.94
CA ASN A 310 10.29 8.59 2.60
C ASN A 310 9.93 10.05 2.88
N ASN A 311 10.81 10.80 3.53
CA ASN A 311 10.51 12.15 4.01
C ASN A 311 11.20 13.20 3.14
N SER A 312 10.46 14.22 2.68
CA SER A 312 10.99 15.30 1.86
C SER A 312 10.67 16.67 2.44
N ALA A 313 11.69 17.52 2.56
CA ALA A 313 11.52 18.91 2.97
C ALA A 313 10.93 19.73 1.82
N VAL A 314 9.86 20.48 2.09
CA VAL A 314 9.25 21.40 1.13
C VAL A 314 10.03 22.70 1.13
N TRP A 315 10.69 23.01 0.01
CA TRP A 315 11.44 24.25 -0.11
C TRP A 315 10.53 25.48 -0.01
N PRO A 316 10.96 26.52 0.74
CA PRO A 316 10.15 27.73 0.92
C PRO A 316 10.01 28.50 -0.39
N GLU A 317 8.96 29.29 -0.53
CA GLU A 317 8.67 30.07 -1.75
C GLU A 317 9.78 31.07 -2.11
N ARG A 318 10.49 31.58 -1.09
CA ARG A 318 11.67 32.44 -1.28
C ARG A 318 12.85 31.75 -1.97
N GLY A 319 12.78 30.43 -2.18
CA GLY A 319 13.89 29.60 -2.61
C GLY A 319 14.96 29.44 -1.51
N LEU A 320 15.96 28.62 -1.82
CA LEU A 320 17.11 28.40 -0.95
C LEU A 320 18.37 29.06 -1.51
N THR A 321 19.22 29.54 -0.60
CA THR A 321 20.57 29.97 -0.93
C THR A 321 21.46 28.77 -1.27
N GLN A 322 22.58 28.99 -1.96
CA GLN A 322 23.56 27.93 -2.25
C GLN A 322 24.07 27.26 -0.96
N ILE A 323 24.26 28.03 0.12
CA ILE A 323 24.70 27.49 1.41
C ILE A 323 23.65 26.57 2.03
N GLU A 324 22.37 26.94 1.95
CA GLU A 324 21.26 26.10 2.44
C GLU A 324 21.14 24.79 1.65
N ILE A 325 21.26 24.85 0.33
CA ILE A 325 21.26 23.66 -0.53
C ILE A 325 22.45 22.75 -0.19
N MET A 326 23.67 23.30 -0.11
CA MET A 326 24.86 22.54 0.22
C MET A 326 24.76 21.89 1.60
N ARG A 327 24.16 22.58 2.58
CA ARG A 327 23.92 22.03 3.91
C ARG A 327 22.96 20.83 3.85
N GLN A 328 21.82 20.96 3.17
CA GLN A 328 20.87 19.86 3.04
C GLN A 328 21.51 18.64 2.33
N LEU A 329 22.28 18.86 1.27
CA LEU A 329 22.99 17.78 0.56
C LEU A 329 24.05 17.10 1.43
N LEU A 330 24.79 17.87 2.24
CA LEU A 330 25.77 17.33 3.17
C LEU A 330 25.08 16.50 4.27
N GLU A 331 23.96 16.97 4.82
CA GLU A 331 23.15 16.24 5.80
C GLU A 331 22.68 14.87 5.25
N MET A 332 22.22 14.80 4.00
CA MET A 332 21.83 13.54 3.36
C MET A 332 23.01 12.55 3.24
N ALA A 333 24.19 13.08 2.92
CA ALA A 333 25.41 12.28 2.74
C ALA A 333 25.94 11.77 4.09
N GLU A 334 26.06 12.65 5.09
CA GLU A 334 26.51 12.32 6.44
C GLU A 334 25.54 11.35 7.14
N GLY A 335 24.23 11.53 6.92
CA GLY A 335 23.20 10.68 7.48
C GLY A 335 23.16 9.26 6.88
N GLN A 336 23.83 9.01 5.75
CA GLN A 336 23.87 7.71 5.03
C GLN A 336 22.51 7.07 4.75
N ARG A 337 21.44 7.87 4.71
CA ARG A 337 20.05 7.43 4.51
C ARG A 337 19.43 7.95 3.22
N GLY A 338 20.04 8.95 2.58
CA GLY A 338 19.47 9.62 1.42
C GLY A 338 18.25 10.51 1.74
N GLU A 339 18.13 10.95 3.00
CA GLU A 339 17.01 11.76 3.51
C GLU A 339 17.50 13.01 4.27
N PRO A 340 16.68 14.07 4.39
CA PRO A 340 15.35 14.21 3.78
C PRO A 340 15.45 14.53 2.28
N GLY A 341 14.55 13.99 1.47
CA GLY A 341 14.38 14.37 0.07
C GLY A 341 14.01 15.85 -0.11
N ILE A 342 13.87 16.25 -1.37
CA ILE A 342 13.56 17.62 -1.75
C ILE A 342 12.23 17.67 -2.48
N PHE A 343 11.35 18.59 -2.07
CA PHE A 343 10.16 18.94 -2.85
C PHE A 343 10.10 20.45 -3.09
N SER A 344 10.16 20.88 -4.36
CA SER A 344 9.96 22.27 -4.74
C SER A 344 8.52 22.49 -5.22
N ARG A 345 7.67 22.99 -4.32
CA ARG A 345 6.27 23.34 -4.65
C ARG A 345 6.21 24.43 -5.73
N GLN A 346 7.12 25.40 -5.66
CA GLN A 346 7.23 26.46 -6.65
C GLN A 346 7.54 25.89 -8.04
N ALA A 347 8.52 25.00 -8.17
CA ALA A 347 8.84 24.37 -9.45
C ALA A 347 7.67 23.53 -9.97
N ALA A 348 6.97 22.79 -9.10
CA ALA A 348 5.79 22.03 -9.49
C ALA A 348 4.66 22.92 -10.00
N ASN A 349 4.43 24.07 -9.36
CA ASN A 349 3.43 25.05 -9.80
C ASN A 349 3.81 25.75 -11.11
N ASN A 350 5.09 26.03 -11.33
CA ASN A 350 5.58 26.69 -12.55
C ASN A 350 5.56 25.77 -13.78
N THR A 351 5.61 24.45 -13.57
CA THR A 351 5.72 23.45 -14.64
C THR A 351 4.46 22.63 -14.88
N LYS A 352 3.43 22.77 -14.04
CA LYS A 352 2.16 22.09 -14.26
C LYS A 352 1.50 22.60 -15.56
N PRO A 353 0.99 21.71 -16.43
CA PRO A 353 0.18 22.14 -17.58
C PRO A 353 -1.02 22.95 -17.12
N GLU A 354 -1.44 23.94 -17.93
CA GLU A 354 -2.77 24.54 -17.80
C GLU A 354 -3.81 23.42 -17.86
N ARG A 355 -4.73 23.41 -16.90
CA ARG A 355 -5.78 22.39 -16.79
C ARG A 355 -7.10 22.91 -17.32
#